data_AF-A0A7R9JBL6-F1
#
_entry.id   AF-A0A7R9JBL6-F1
#
_cell.length_a   1.000
_cell.length_b   1.000
_cell.length_c   1.000
_cell.angle_alpha   90.00
_cell.angle_beta   90.00
_cell.angle_gamma   90.00
#
_symmetry.space_group_name_H-M   'P 1'
#
loop_
_entity.id
_entity.type
_entity.pdbx_description
1 polymer ?
#
loop_
_entity_poly.entity_id
_entity_poly.type
_entity_poly.pdbx_seq_one_letter_code
_entity_poly.pdbx_strand_id
1 'polypeptide(L)'
;MSKIALVDFMKLLDITPDGYIGHSVGELGCAYMDGCFTAEETLLAAYYRGLASNETELIPGYMAAIGLGYKDVKDICPPEIDVACHNSSSSSTISGPEEIVKTFVKQLQKEDIFARAVNVANIAYHSRYIRPAAPKLLEYLKKRTIITTASLKMIYLEASHSRLNCLGHFRHPAFEKTFEFQE
;
A
#
# COMPACT_ATOMS: atom_id res chain seq x y z
N MET A 1 1.08 -13.91 6.50
CA MET A 1 1.72 -15.24 6.49
C MET A 1 2.31 -15.63 5.12
N SER A 2 1.62 -15.45 3.98
CA SER A 2 2.12 -15.98 2.70
C SER A 2 3.45 -15.40 2.20
N LYS A 3 3.76 -14.12 2.44
CA LYS A 3 4.98 -13.49 1.91
C LYS A 3 6.27 -13.93 2.62
N ILE A 4 6.23 -14.09 3.95
CA ILE A 4 7.37 -14.59 4.74
C ILE A 4 7.73 -16.02 4.28
N ALA A 5 6.72 -16.89 4.20
CA ALA A 5 6.92 -18.27 3.74
C ALA A 5 7.46 -18.35 2.30
N LEU A 6 7.02 -17.46 1.41
CA LEU A 6 7.55 -17.39 0.06
C LEU A 6 9.02 -16.94 0.04
N VAL A 7 9.39 -15.95 0.84
CA VAL A 7 10.77 -15.50 0.99
C VAL A 7 11.65 -16.63 1.55
N ASP A 8 11.18 -17.34 2.57
CA ASP A 8 11.91 -18.48 3.15
C ASP A 8 12.07 -19.61 2.14
N PHE A 9 11.04 -19.89 1.34
CA PHE A 9 11.12 -20.87 0.27
C PHE A 9 12.14 -20.49 -0.81
N MET A 10 12.19 -19.22 -1.22
CA MET A 10 13.22 -18.73 -2.15
C MET A 10 14.62 -18.88 -1.56
N LYS A 11 14.80 -18.55 -0.28
CA LYS A 11 16.08 -18.74 0.43
C LYS A 11 16.48 -20.21 0.51
N LEU A 12 15.53 -21.13 0.75
CA LEU A 12 15.77 -22.57 0.75
C LEU A 12 16.20 -23.12 -0.62
N LEU A 13 15.82 -22.45 -1.70
CA LEU A 13 16.23 -22.78 -3.06
C LEU A 13 17.53 -22.06 -3.49
N ASP A 14 18.21 -21.38 -2.56
CA ASP A 14 19.37 -20.52 -2.82
C ASP A 14 19.10 -19.41 -3.88
N ILE A 15 17.84 -19.01 -4.03
CA ILE A 15 17.44 -17.93 -4.94
C ILE A 15 17.60 -16.59 -4.23
N THR A 16 18.55 -15.78 -4.69
CA THR A 16 18.72 -14.39 -4.26
C THR A 16 18.30 -13.46 -5.39
N PRO A 17 17.19 -12.70 -5.26
CA PRO A 17 16.80 -11.76 -6.30
C PRO A 17 17.81 -10.63 -6.47
N ASP A 18 18.04 -10.20 -7.70
CA ASP A 18 18.80 -8.97 -7.99
C ASP A 18 18.04 -7.71 -7.56
N GLY A 19 16.72 -7.81 -7.38
CA GLY A 19 15.90 -6.78 -6.76
C GLY A 19 14.48 -7.25 -6.48
N TYR A 20 13.76 -6.45 -5.69
CA TYR A 20 12.37 -6.70 -5.29
C TYR A 20 11.65 -5.39 -5.04
N ILE A 21 10.32 -5.43 -5.19
CA ILE A 21 9.45 -4.27 -5.00
C ILE A 21 8.21 -4.71 -4.23
N GLY A 22 7.86 -3.92 -3.21
CA GLY A 22 6.63 -4.10 -2.44
C GLY A 22 5.55 -3.15 -2.92
N HIS A 23 4.34 -3.66 -3.13
CA HIS A 23 3.15 -2.83 -3.37
C HIS A 23 2.29 -2.83 -2.11
N SER A 24 2.10 -1.66 -1.50
CA SER A 24 1.36 -1.49 -0.24
C SER A 24 1.86 -2.46 0.84
N VAL A 25 0.98 -3.29 1.42
CA VAL A 25 1.32 -4.30 2.45
C VAL A 25 2.40 -5.28 1.99
N GLY A 26 2.64 -5.40 0.68
CA GLY A 26 3.76 -6.15 0.10
C GLY A 26 5.14 -5.62 0.50
N GLU A 27 5.26 -4.35 0.90
CA GLU A 27 6.50 -3.75 1.40
C GLU A 27 7.00 -4.44 2.66
N LEU A 28 6.10 -4.95 3.51
CA LEU A 28 6.49 -5.76 4.68
C LEU A 28 7.23 -7.03 4.28
N GLY A 29 6.84 -7.65 3.16
CA GLY A 29 7.54 -8.80 2.59
C GLY A 29 8.91 -8.44 2.01
N CYS A 30 9.04 -7.25 1.42
CA CYS A 30 10.32 -6.74 0.93
C CYS A 30 11.26 -6.42 2.08
N ALA A 31 10.76 -5.80 3.15
CA ALA A 31 11.55 -5.54 4.35
C ALA A 31 12.05 -6.85 5.01
N TYR A 32 11.27 -7.93 4.93
CA TYR A 32 11.71 -9.26 5.36
C TYR A 32 12.76 -9.88 4.43
N MET A 33 12.59 -9.74 3.10
CA MET A 33 13.57 -10.19 2.11
C MET A 33 14.91 -9.47 2.28
N ASP A 34 14.86 -8.17 2.56
CA ASP A 34 16.01 -7.28 2.79
C ASP A 34 16.73 -7.58 4.12
N GLY A 35 16.08 -8.31 5.04
CA GLY A 35 16.59 -8.54 6.39
C GLY A 35 16.43 -7.35 7.33
N CYS A 36 15.80 -6.25 6.88
CA CYS A 36 15.42 -5.12 7.73
C CYS A 36 14.40 -5.50 8.80
N PHE A 37 13.57 -6.51 8.52
CA PHE A 37 12.59 -7.06 9.46
C PHE A 37 12.89 -8.53 9.74
N THR A 38 12.74 -8.94 11.00
CA THR A 38 12.57 -10.36 11.33
C THR A 38 11.18 -10.85 10.93
N ALA A 39 10.98 -12.18 10.84
CA ALA A 39 9.66 -12.75 10.55
C ALA A 39 8.61 -12.31 11.60
N GLU A 40 9.01 -12.24 12.87
CA GLU A 40 8.17 -11.76 13.98
C GLU A 40 7.79 -10.29 13.79
N GLU A 41 8.75 -9.42 13.49
CA GLU A 41 8.48 -7.99 13.20
C GLU A 41 7.54 -7.82 12.02
N THR A 42 7.74 -8.58 10.94
CA THR A 42 6.87 -8.53 9.75
C THR A 42 5.43 -8.92 10.10
N LEU A 43 5.25 -9.96 10.92
CA LEU A 43 3.94 -10.39 11.39
C LEU A 43 3.29 -9.34 12.31
N LEU A 44 4.05 -8.81 13.28
CA LEU A 44 3.55 -7.81 14.22
C LEU A 44 3.21 -6.50 13.51
N ALA A 45 4.02 -6.06 12.55
CA ALA A 45 3.72 -4.88 11.75
C ALA A 45 2.43 -5.03 10.95
N ALA A 46 2.24 -6.18 10.29
CA ALA A 46 0.99 -6.47 9.58
C ALA A 46 -0.22 -6.51 10.53
N TYR A 47 -0.05 -7.16 11.68
CA TYR A 47 -1.09 -7.27 12.71
C TYR A 47 -1.49 -5.89 13.26
N TYR A 48 -0.52 -5.09 13.71
CA TYR A 48 -0.78 -3.79 14.30
C TYR A 48 -1.30 -2.76 13.30
N ARG A 49 -0.92 -2.86 12.01
CA ARG A 49 -1.54 -2.08 10.94
C ARG A 49 -3.05 -2.35 10.84
N GLY A 50 -3.42 -3.62 10.81
CA GLY A 50 -4.83 -4.03 10.78
C GLY A 50 -5.56 -3.60 12.05
N LEU A 51 -4.96 -3.85 13.22
CA LEU A 51 -5.54 -3.49 14.52
C LEU A 51 -5.76 -1.98 14.65
N ALA A 52 -4.77 -1.15 14.32
CA ALA A 52 -4.90 0.30 14.36
C ALA A 52 -5.98 0.81 13.42
N SER A 53 -6.13 0.19 12.24
CA SER A 53 -7.20 0.56 11.30
C SER A 53 -8.59 0.18 11.83
N ASN A 54 -8.72 -0.97 12.49
CA ASN A 54 -9.99 -1.48 13.01
C ASN A 54 -10.43 -0.79 14.31
N GLU A 55 -9.49 -0.39 15.18
CA GLU A 55 -9.82 0.27 16.45
C GLU A 55 -9.90 1.80 16.34
N THR A 56 -9.66 2.35 15.16
CA THR A 56 -9.85 3.77 14.89
C THR A 56 -11.21 3.95 14.22
N GLU A 57 -11.99 4.92 14.67
CA GLU A 57 -13.21 5.31 13.98
C GLU A 57 -12.84 5.98 12.64
N LEU A 58 -13.18 5.31 11.55
CA LEU A 58 -12.92 5.74 10.18
C LEU A 58 -14.26 5.81 9.44
N ILE A 59 -14.31 6.64 8.40
CA ILE A 59 -15.46 6.63 7.50
C ILE A 59 -15.58 5.26 6.79
N PRO A 60 -16.79 4.83 6.39
CA PRO A 60 -16.93 3.73 5.45
C PRO A 60 -16.18 4.06 4.16
N GLY A 61 -15.11 3.32 3.91
CA GLY A 61 -14.20 3.52 2.80
C GLY A 61 -14.34 2.44 1.73
N TYR A 62 -13.95 2.78 0.51
CA TYR A 62 -13.99 1.85 -0.61
C TYR A 62 -12.83 2.12 -1.57
N MET A 63 -12.36 1.06 -2.21
CA MET A 63 -11.29 1.12 -3.20
C MET A 63 -11.70 0.40 -4.48
N ALA A 64 -11.27 0.93 -5.62
CA ALA A 64 -11.52 0.33 -6.92
C ALA A 64 -10.32 0.45 -7.84
N ALA A 65 -10.01 -0.63 -8.55
CA ALA A 65 -9.04 -0.64 -9.64
C ALA A 65 -9.72 -0.11 -10.90
N ILE A 66 -9.11 0.90 -11.52
CA ILE A 66 -9.59 1.60 -12.72
C ILE A 66 -8.63 1.29 -13.88
N GLY A 67 -9.18 1.10 -15.07
CA GLY A 67 -8.45 0.89 -16.32
C GLY A 67 -7.95 2.18 -16.96
N LEU A 68 -7.52 3.14 -16.12
CA LEU A 68 -6.94 4.41 -16.52
C LEU A 68 -5.67 4.66 -15.72
N GLY A 69 -4.66 5.24 -16.36
CA GLY A 69 -3.43 5.64 -15.69
C GLY A 69 -3.64 6.86 -14.79
N TYR A 70 -2.66 7.13 -13.93
CA TYR A 70 -2.70 8.28 -13.01
C TYR A 70 -2.98 9.61 -13.73
N LYS A 71 -2.33 9.80 -14.88
CA LYS A 71 -2.43 11.04 -15.66
C LYS A 71 -3.86 11.31 -16.14
N ASP A 72 -4.62 10.28 -16.44
CA ASP A 72 -5.98 10.41 -16.97
C ASP A 72 -7.00 10.43 -15.82
N VAL A 73 -6.82 9.58 -14.81
CA VAL A 73 -7.79 9.42 -13.72
C VAL A 73 -7.80 10.63 -12.77
N LYS A 74 -6.67 11.31 -12.56
CA LYS A 74 -6.55 12.43 -11.61
C LYS A 74 -7.45 13.62 -11.99
N ASP A 75 -7.70 13.83 -13.28
CA ASP A 75 -8.42 15.00 -13.79
C ASP A 75 -9.94 14.76 -13.82
N ILE A 76 -10.38 13.49 -13.73
CA ILE A 76 -11.79 13.10 -13.73
C ILE A 76 -12.28 12.64 -12.34
N CYS A 77 -11.37 12.38 -11.39
CA CYS A 77 -11.73 11.97 -10.04
C CYS A 77 -12.48 13.09 -9.29
N PRO A 78 -13.59 12.77 -8.61
CA PRO A 78 -14.21 13.67 -7.63
C PRO A 78 -13.21 14.12 -6.56
N PRO A 79 -13.36 15.32 -5.98
CA PRO A 79 -12.42 15.88 -5.01
C PRO A 79 -12.29 15.07 -3.69
N GLU A 80 -13.28 14.23 -3.39
CA GLU A 80 -13.30 13.30 -2.25
C GLU A 80 -12.57 11.98 -2.52
N ILE A 81 -12.21 11.70 -3.77
CA ILE A 81 -11.52 10.46 -4.15
C ILE A 81 -10.05 10.76 -4.36
N ASP A 82 -9.19 10.04 -3.63
CA ASP A 82 -7.76 10.06 -3.83
C ASP A 82 -7.35 8.95 -4.82
N VAL A 83 -6.42 9.25 -5.72
CA VAL A 83 -5.76 8.20 -6.52
C VAL A 83 -4.71 7.54 -5.64
N ALA A 84 -5.02 6.34 -5.15
CA ALA A 84 -4.30 5.64 -4.10
C ALA A 84 -3.08 4.85 -4.60
N CYS A 85 -3.14 4.27 -5.79
CA CYS A 85 -2.04 3.46 -6.33
C CYS A 85 -1.85 3.70 -7.83
N HIS A 86 -0.61 3.89 -8.26
CA HIS A 86 -0.24 4.04 -9.67
C HIS A 86 0.27 2.69 -10.19
N ASN A 87 -0.64 1.82 -10.64
CA ASN A 87 -0.29 0.43 -10.96
C ASN A 87 0.46 0.31 -12.31
N SER A 88 0.08 1.14 -13.30
CA SER A 88 0.74 1.22 -14.62
C SER A 88 0.33 2.51 -15.36
N SER A 89 0.84 2.71 -16.57
CA SER A 89 0.43 3.80 -17.46
C SER A 89 -1.05 3.78 -17.82
N SER A 90 -1.74 2.65 -17.67
CA SER A 90 -3.15 2.47 -18.01
C SER A 90 -3.96 1.84 -16.87
N SER A 91 -3.45 1.85 -15.64
CA SER A 91 -4.20 1.33 -14.49
C SER A 91 -3.81 2.04 -13.20
N SER A 92 -4.83 2.39 -12.43
CA SER A 92 -4.69 3.03 -11.12
C SER A 92 -5.70 2.46 -10.14
N THR A 93 -5.47 2.62 -8.86
CA THR A 93 -6.46 2.31 -7.82
C THR A 93 -6.93 3.61 -7.17
N ILE A 94 -8.23 3.81 -7.08
CA ILE A 94 -8.84 4.95 -6.39
C ILE A 94 -9.32 4.55 -4.99
N SER A 95 -9.40 5.52 -4.07
CA SER A 95 -9.75 5.29 -2.67
C SER A 95 -10.48 6.50 -2.09
N GLY A 96 -11.57 6.27 -1.36
CA GLY A 96 -12.39 7.35 -0.81
C GLY A 96 -13.65 6.88 -0.10
N PRO A 97 -14.61 7.78 0.17
CA PRO A 97 -15.87 7.45 0.83
C PRO A 97 -16.70 6.47 0.00
N GLU A 98 -17.27 5.48 0.66
CA GLU A 98 -17.87 4.32 0.01
C GLU A 98 -18.89 4.67 -1.08
N GLU A 99 -19.87 5.51 -0.75
CA GLU A 99 -20.96 5.85 -1.66
C GLU A 99 -20.48 6.70 -2.85
N ILE A 100 -19.48 7.56 -2.65
CA ILE A 100 -18.90 8.39 -3.72
C ILE A 100 -18.09 7.51 -4.68
N VAL A 101 -17.25 6.62 -4.16
CA VAL A 101 -16.45 5.71 -5.00
C VAL A 101 -17.35 4.74 -5.75
N LYS A 102 -18.39 4.17 -5.12
CA LYS A 102 -19.36 3.29 -5.82
C LYS A 102 -20.09 4.02 -6.94
N THR A 103 -20.48 5.27 -6.71
CA THR A 103 -21.16 6.09 -7.73
C THR A 103 -20.23 6.35 -8.91
N PHE A 104 -18.98 6.73 -8.64
CA PHE A 104 -17.98 6.97 -9.68
C PHE A 104 -17.61 5.70 -10.45
N VAL A 105 -17.47 4.55 -9.78
CA VAL A 105 -17.27 3.24 -10.44
C VAL A 105 -18.41 2.93 -11.41
N LYS A 106 -19.67 3.14 -11.01
CA LYS A 106 -20.83 2.94 -11.90
C LYS A 106 -20.83 3.90 -13.08
N GLN A 107 -20.36 5.13 -12.89
CA GLN A 107 -20.22 6.09 -13.97
C GLN A 107 -19.17 5.61 -14.99
N LEU A 108 -17.97 5.26 -14.53
CA LEU A 108 -16.90 4.75 -15.39
C LEU A 108 -17.33 3.50 -16.18
N GLN A 109 -18.05 2.58 -15.52
CA GLN A 109 -18.59 1.40 -16.19
C GLN A 109 -19.62 1.72 -17.29
N LYS A 110 -20.40 2.80 -17.15
CA LYS A 110 -21.33 3.25 -18.20
C LYS A 110 -20.61 3.86 -19.40
N GLU A 111 -19.39 4.36 -19.17
CA GLU A 111 -18.50 4.91 -20.19
C GLU A 111 -17.56 3.83 -20.79
N ASP A 112 -17.85 2.54 -20.56
CA ASP A 112 -17.03 1.39 -20.97
C ASP A 112 -15.59 1.40 -20.42
N ILE A 113 -15.35 2.13 -19.33
CA ILE A 113 -14.06 2.14 -18.62
C ILE A 113 -14.06 1.03 -17.58
N PHE A 114 -13.02 0.19 -17.59
CA PHE A 114 -12.84 -0.84 -16.58
C PHE A 114 -12.78 -0.21 -15.17
N ALA A 115 -13.68 -0.61 -14.29
CA ALA A 115 -13.67 -0.23 -12.89
C ALA A 115 -14.17 -1.41 -12.04
N ARG A 116 -13.33 -1.89 -11.12
CA ARG A 116 -13.63 -3.07 -10.28
C ARG A 116 -13.29 -2.83 -8.82
N ALA A 117 -14.20 -3.23 -7.95
CA ALA A 117 -14.03 -3.20 -6.50
C ALA A 117 -12.79 -3.99 -6.03
N VAL A 118 -12.07 -3.42 -5.08
CA VAL A 118 -11.01 -4.10 -4.32
C VAL A 118 -11.54 -4.37 -2.91
N ASN A 119 -11.40 -5.60 -2.42
CA ASN A 119 -11.82 -5.94 -1.07
C ASN A 119 -10.85 -5.33 -0.04
N VAL A 120 -11.33 -4.34 0.72
CA VAL A 120 -10.55 -3.56 1.68
C VAL A 120 -11.22 -3.44 3.04
N ALA A 121 -12.14 -4.36 3.37
CA ALA A 121 -12.84 -4.38 4.66
C ALA A 121 -13.45 -3.02 5.07
N ASN A 122 -14.03 -2.31 4.09
CA ASN A 122 -14.63 -0.98 4.24
C ASN A 122 -13.65 0.12 4.68
N ILE A 123 -12.36 -0.02 4.35
CA ILE A 123 -11.32 0.96 4.69
C ILE A 123 -10.74 1.57 3.40
N ALA A 124 -10.70 2.90 3.34
CA ALA A 124 -10.09 3.64 2.23
C ALA A 124 -8.56 3.76 2.45
N TYR A 125 -7.82 2.67 2.24
CA TYR A 125 -6.35 2.70 2.35
C TYR A 125 -5.70 3.66 1.35
N HIS A 126 -4.50 4.16 1.68
CA HIS A 126 -3.73 5.11 0.86
C HIS A 126 -4.46 6.40 0.48
N SER A 127 -5.44 6.79 1.29
CA SER A 127 -6.20 8.03 1.13
C SER A 127 -6.03 8.91 2.35
N ARG A 128 -6.57 10.13 2.31
CA ARG A 128 -6.57 11.03 3.47
C ARG A 128 -7.36 10.46 4.64
N TYR A 129 -8.28 9.52 4.36
CA TYR A 129 -9.20 8.96 5.33
C TYR A 129 -8.56 7.95 6.27
N ILE A 130 -7.40 7.36 5.93
CA ILE A 130 -6.69 6.45 6.85
C ILE A 130 -5.83 7.19 7.89
N ARG A 131 -5.58 8.50 7.68
CA ARG A 131 -4.73 9.33 8.54
C ARG A 131 -5.04 9.24 10.05
N PRO A 132 -6.31 9.19 10.50
CA PRO A 132 -6.63 9.06 11.93
C PRO A 132 -6.07 7.78 12.57
N ALA A 133 -5.78 6.73 11.80
CA ALA A 133 -5.17 5.50 12.32
C ALA A 133 -3.66 5.60 12.56
N ALA A 134 -2.99 6.60 11.96
CA ALA A 134 -1.54 6.73 12.01
C ALA A 134 -0.95 6.90 13.43
N PRO A 135 -1.52 7.72 14.33
CA PRO A 135 -0.98 7.87 15.69
C PRO A 135 -1.04 6.56 16.50
N LYS A 136 -2.16 5.83 16.41
CA LYS A 136 -2.35 4.55 17.10
C LYS A 136 -1.42 3.47 16.54
N LEU A 137 -1.27 3.41 15.22
CA LEU A 137 -0.29 2.53 14.58
C LEU A 137 1.13 2.84 15.07
N LEU A 138 1.53 4.12 15.07
CA LEU A 138 2.84 4.54 15.55
C LEU A 138 3.07 4.15 17.02
N GLU A 139 2.06 4.30 17.86
CA GLU A 139 2.12 3.89 19.25
C GLU A 139 2.38 2.39 19.40
N TYR A 140 1.66 1.54 18.66
CA TYR A 140 1.88 0.09 18.70
C TYR A 140 3.28 -0.31 18.25
N LEU A 141 3.76 0.28 17.16
CA LEU A 141 5.08 -0.01 16.61
C LEU A 141 6.21 0.48 17.54
N LYS A 142 6.01 1.59 18.27
CA LYS A 142 6.99 2.11 19.25
C LYS A 142 7.01 1.31 20.56
N LYS A 143 5.85 0.89 21.06
CA LYS A 143 5.75 0.17 22.36
C LYS A 143 6.35 -1.24 22.31
N ARG A 144 6.44 -1.83 21.11
CA ARG A 144 7.01 -3.15 20.88
C ARG A 144 8.35 -2.96 20.18
N THR A 145 9.39 -2.70 20.98
CA THR A 145 10.78 -2.41 20.63
C THR A 145 11.45 -3.50 19.79
N ILE A 146 11.00 -3.70 18.55
CA ILE A 146 11.62 -4.61 17.58
C ILE A 146 11.76 -3.94 16.21
N ILE A 147 11.22 -2.74 16.03
CA ILE A 147 11.25 -2.01 14.76
C ILE A 147 12.26 -0.86 14.90
N THR A 148 13.42 -0.98 14.25
CA THR A 148 14.43 0.09 14.22
C THR A 148 13.86 1.38 13.59
N THR A 149 14.52 2.52 13.82
CA THR A 149 14.10 3.84 13.30
C THR A 149 13.89 3.88 11.79
N ALA A 150 14.57 3.02 11.02
CA ALA A 150 14.40 2.88 9.57
C ALA A 150 13.04 2.24 9.21
N SER A 151 12.64 1.23 9.97
CA SER A 151 11.43 0.44 9.79
C SER A 151 10.12 1.17 10.17
N LEU A 152 10.22 2.19 11.03
CA LEU A 152 9.10 3.06 11.44
C LEU A 152 8.62 4.01 10.33
N LYS A 153 9.53 4.53 9.48
CA LYS A 153 9.15 5.44 8.39
C LYS A 153 8.29 4.75 7.34
N MET A 154 8.64 3.53 6.96
CA MET A 154 7.94 2.72 5.96
C MET A 154 6.45 2.56 6.28
N ILE A 155 6.16 2.09 7.49
CA ILE A 155 4.79 1.76 7.92
C ILE A 155 3.99 3.03 8.23
N TYR A 156 4.65 4.07 8.77
CA TYR A 156 3.99 5.32 9.13
C TYR A 156 3.63 6.18 7.91
N LEU A 157 4.42 6.13 6.83
CA LEU A 157 4.15 6.87 5.61
C LEU A 157 2.88 6.36 4.89
N GLU A 158 2.67 5.04 4.83
CA GLU A 158 1.43 4.44 4.31
C GLU A 158 0.17 4.86 5.10
N ALA A 159 0.29 5.05 6.42
CA ALA A 159 -0.82 5.47 7.27
C ALA A 159 -1.04 7.00 7.27
N SER A 160 -0.08 7.81 6.80
CA SER A 160 -0.08 9.27 6.95
C SER A 160 -0.42 10.05 5.68
N HIS A 161 -0.89 9.39 4.61
CA HIS A 161 -1.18 9.98 3.29
C HIS A 161 0.08 10.36 2.48
N SER A 162 1.26 9.89 2.91
CA SER A 162 2.52 10.20 2.25
C SER A 162 2.78 9.18 1.15
N ARG A 163 2.72 9.63 -0.11
CA ARG A 163 2.88 8.83 -1.35
C ARG A 163 4.11 7.93 -1.27
N LEU A 164 3.90 6.64 -1.10
CA LEU A 164 4.92 5.62 -1.34
C LEU A 164 4.30 4.60 -2.28
N ASN A 165 4.60 4.79 -3.57
CA ASN A 165 4.08 3.91 -4.60
C ASN A 165 4.75 2.53 -4.55
N CYS A 166 5.99 2.44 -4.06
CA CYS A 166 6.75 1.20 -3.94
C CYS A 166 8.04 1.49 -3.14
N LEU A 167 8.43 0.60 -2.23
CA LEU A 167 9.82 0.50 -1.78
C LEU A 167 10.45 -0.78 -2.31
N GLY A 168 11.59 -0.61 -2.97
CA GLY A 168 12.37 -1.69 -3.54
C GLY A 168 13.85 -1.47 -3.31
N HIS A 169 14.58 -2.57 -3.15
CA HIS A 169 16.03 -2.58 -3.13
C HIS A 169 16.49 -3.33 -4.39
N PHE A 170 17.38 -2.71 -5.16
CA PHE A 170 17.96 -3.29 -6.36
C PHE A 170 19.47 -3.32 -6.18
N ARG A 171 20.08 -4.49 -6.33
CA ARG A 171 21.54 -4.67 -6.28
C ARG A 171 22.23 -4.30 -7.58
N HIS A 172 21.50 -4.18 -8.69
CA HIS A 172 22.06 -3.90 -10.01
C HIS A 172 21.89 -2.40 -10.40
N PRO A 173 22.96 -1.67 -10.75
CA PRO A 173 22.94 -0.22 -11.02
C PRO A 173 21.97 0.22 -12.13
N ALA A 174 21.62 -0.68 -13.05
CA ALA A 174 20.68 -0.37 -14.14
C ALA A 174 19.23 -0.14 -13.66
N PHE A 175 18.84 -0.64 -12.48
CA PHE A 175 17.46 -0.56 -12.00
C PHE A 175 17.17 0.61 -11.05
N GLU A 176 18.19 1.30 -10.53
CA GLU A 176 18.06 2.55 -9.77
C GLU A 176 17.31 3.65 -10.54
N LYS A 177 17.32 3.60 -11.88
CA LYS A 177 16.73 4.62 -12.76
C LYS A 177 15.30 4.33 -13.24
N THR A 178 14.80 3.10 -13.04
CA THR A 178 13.52 2.67 -13.66
C THR A 178 12.28 3.00 -12.84
N PHE A 179 12.44 3.35 -11.56
CA PHE A 179 11.35 3.80 -10.71
C PHE A 179 11.69 5.20 -10.18
N GLU A 180 11.53 6.21 -11.03
CA GLU A 180 11.38 7.57 -10.53
C GLU A 180 10.14 7.57 -9.61
N PHE A 181 10.35 7.87 -8.33
CA PHE A 181 9.28 8.24 -7.42
C PHE A 181 8.56 9.44 -8.04
N GLN A 182 7.42 9.19 -8.71
CA GLN A 182 6.61 10.28 -9.23
C GLN A 182 5.99 11.00 -8.04
N GLU A 183 6.50 12.21 -7.78
CA GLU A 183 6.01 13.13 -6.75
C GLU A 183 4.51 13.41 -6.86
#